data_AF-A0A960FNV9-F1
#
_entry.id   AF-A0A960FNV9-F1
#
_cell.length_a   1.000
_cell.length_b   1.000
_cell.length_c   1.000
_cell.angle_alpha   90.00
_cell.angle_beta   90.00
_cell.angle_gamma   90.00
#
_symmetry.space_group_name_H-M   'P 1'
#
loop_
_entity.id
_entity.type
_entity.pdbx_description
1 polymer ?
#
loop_
_entity_poly.entity_id
_entity_poly.type
_entity_poly.pdbx_seq_one_letter_code
_entity_poly.pdbx_strand_id
1 'polypeptide(L)'
;MEHIHDTSPVETDTITTGPARRDRGFTLVEILIAIVLVGILSAVVVVGIGNLTDKGTDAACAASLDAAKSATVVYYGSNSNAWPATMTAMTTSTPAALTLPTGVTLDVTGLIATGQGWTLTMTPSAGGNQPTFACS
;
A
#
# COMPACT_ATOMS: atom_id res chain seq x y z
N MET A 1 77.73 -34.33 40.38
CA MET A 1 77.58 -32.89 40.15
C MET A 1 76.17 -32.66 39.66
N GLU A 2 75.36 -32.10 40.56
CA GLU A 2 73.91 -32.08 40.49
C GLU A 2 73.30 -31.32 39.31
N HIS A 3 72.18 -31.90 38.92
CA HIS A 3 71.05 -31.40 38.16
C HIS A 3 70.53 -30.08 38.76
N ILE A 4 70.70 -28.97 38.03
CA ILE A 4 70.00 -27.71 38.30
C ILE A 4 68.58 -27.86 37.80
N HIS A 5 67.67 -28.08 38.76
CA HIS A 5 66.23 -27.89 38.63
C HIS A 5 65.98 -26.41 38.95
N ASP A 6 65.73 -25.58 37.95
CA ASP A 6 65.22 -24.21 38.15
C ASP A 6 63.75 -24.16 37.77
N THR A 7 62.95 -24.17 38.83
CA THR A 7 61.52 -23.95 38.86
C THR A 7 61.24 -22.45 38.70
N SER A 8 61.02 -21.98 37.47
CA SER A 8 60.30 -20.72 37.29
C SER A 8 58.86 -20.88 37.83
N PRO A 9 58.37 -19.99 38.69
CA PRO A 9 56.97 -20.03 39.11
C PRO A 9 56.11 -19.76 37.88
N VAL A 10 55.25 -20.71 37.51
CA VAL A 10 54.18 -20.48 36.54
C VAL A 10 53.24 -19.47 37.17
N GLU A 11 53.29 -18.22 36.71
CA GLU A 11 52.29 -17.21 37.03
C GLU A 11 50.93 -17.78 36.64
N THR A 12 50.15 -18.11 37.66
CA THR A 12 48.80 -18.63 37.50
C THR A 12 47.96 -17.46 37.02
N ASP A 13 47.78 -17.36 35.70
CA ASP A 13 46.80 -16.47 35.08
C ASP A 13 45.46 -16.74 35.77
N THR A 14 45.13 -15.86 36.70
CA THR A 14 43.87 -15.91 37.41
C THR A 14 42.85 -15.48 36.37
N ILE A 15 42.21 -16.45 35.70
CA ILE A 15 41.10 -16.23 34.78
C ILE A 15 40.11 -15.35 35.53
N THR A 16 40.17 -14.05 35.26
CA THR A 16 39.26 -13.06 35.83
C THR A 16 37.94 -13.30 35.14
N THR A 17 37.10 -14.14 35.74
CA THR A 17 35.74 -14.41 35.28
C THR A 17 34.98 -13.08 35.37
N GLY A 18 34.83 -12.40 34.24
CA GLY A 18 34.02 -11.20 34.13
C GLY A 18 32.61 -11.46 34.68
N PRO A 19 31.92 -10.43 35.20
CA PRO A 19 30.65 -10.60 35.89
C PRO A 19 29.66 -11.41 35.05
N ALA A 20 29.20 -12.53 35.60
CA ALA A 20 28.26 -13.44 34.96
C ALA A 20 27.01 -12.66 34.50
N ARG A 21 26.72 -12.73 33.20
CA ARG A 21 25.49 -12.16 32.62
C ARG A 21 24.31 -12.89 33.23
N ARG A 22 23.48 -12.17 33.99
CA ARG A 22 22.23 -12.73 34.53
C ARG A 22 21.23 -12.81 33.39
N ASP A 23 21.05 -14.01 32.84
CA ASP A 23 19.95 -14.29 31.93
C ASP A 23 18.65 -14.19 32.71
N ARG A 24 17.99 -13.02 32.59
CA ARG A 24 16.65 -12.79 33.11
C ARG A 24 15.68 -13.44 32.13
N GLY A 25 15.16 -14.61 32.50
CA GLY A 25 14.03 -15.22 31.79
C GLY A 25 12.77 -14.38 31.94
N PHE A 26 11.95 -14.33 30.88
CA PHE A 26 10.61 -13.76 30.96
C PHE A 26 9.73 -14.58 31.89
N THR A 27 8.88 -13.91 32.68
CA THR A 27 7.91 -14.62 33.50
C THR A 27 6.83 -15.22 32.60
N LEU A 28 6.32 -16.41 32.94
CA LEU A 28 5.18 -17.01 32.23
C LEU A 28 3.96 -16.07 32.23
N VAL A 29 3.82 -15.30 33.30
CA VAL A 29 2.76 -14.30 33.46
C VAL A 29 2.95 -13.13 32.49
N GLU A 30 4.19 -12.72 32.20
CA GLU A 30 4.51 -11.69 31.19
C GLU A 30 3.96 -12.07 29.82
N ILE A 31 4.23 -13.31 29.40
CA ILE A 31 3.82 -13.79 28.09
C ILE A 31 2.32 -14.06 28.07
N LEU A 32 1.74 -14.55 29.18
CA LEU A 32 0.31 -14.79 29.31
C LEU A 32 -0.50 -13.50 29.18
N ILE A 33 -0.16 -12.44 29.92
CA ILE A 33 -0.91 -11.18 29.82
C ILE A 33 -0.69 -10.51 28.46
N ALA A 34 0.50 -10.63 27.88
CA ALA A 34 0.80 -10.06 26.56
C ALA A 34 -0.09 -10.65 25.46
N ILE A 35 -0.23 -11.98 25.40
CA ILE A 35 -1.10 -12.61 24.37
C ILE A 35 -2.58 -12.26 24.60
N VAL A 36 -3.02 -12.09 25.84
CA VAL A 36 -4.38 -11.67 26.17
C VAL A 36 -4.62 -10.24 25.68
N LEU A 37 -3.69 -9.33 25.93
CA LEU A 37 -3.82 -7.93 25.49
C LEU A 37 -3.77 -7.80 23.97
N VAL A 38 -2.82 -8.46 23.30
CA VAL A 38 -2.74 -8.47 21.83
C VAL A 38 -3.98 -9.12 21.21
N GLY A 39 -4.54 -10.15 21.86
CA GLY A 39 -5.80 -10.77 21.45
C GLY A 39 -6.97 -9.78 21.42
N ILE A 40 -7.13 -8.98 22.48
CA ILE A 40 -8.20 -7.98 22.56
C ILE A 40 -7.98 -6.85 21.54
N LEU A 41 -6.76 -6.32 21.43
CA LEU A 41 -6.45 -5.23 20.50
C LEU A 41 -6.62 -5.66 19.04
N SER A 42 -6.17 -6.87 18.68
CA SER A 42 -6.27 -7.37 17.31
C SER A 42 -7.72 -7.58 16.86
N ALA A 43 -8.60 -8.04 17.74
CA ALA A 43 -10.02 -8.23 17.40
C ALA A 43 -10.72 -6.92 16.98
N VAL A 44 -10.45 -5.81 17.68
CA VAL A 44 -11.05 -4.50 17.35
C VAL A 44 -10.49 -3.95 16.04
N VAL A 45 -9.18 -4.10 15.82
CA VAL A 45 -8.50 -3.60 14.61
C VAL A 45 -9.05 -4.27 13.35
N VAL A 46 -9.32 -5.58 13.38
CA VAL A 46 -9.82 -6.31 12.19
C VAL A 46 -11.16 -5.76 11.71
N VAL A 47 -12.11 -5.49 12.63
CA VAL A 47 -13.41 -4.90 12.27
C VAL A 47 -13.26 -3.46 11.76
N GLY A 48 -12.28 -2.71 12.29
CA GLY A 48 -11.98 -1.35 11.85
C GLY A 48 -11.43 -1.28 10.42
N ILE A 49 -10.53 -2.20 10.05
CA ILE A 49 -9.83 -2.17 8.75
C ILE A 49 -10.79 -2.38 7.58
N GLY A 50 -11.76 -3.30 7.68
CA GLY A 50 -12.73 -3.55 6.59
C GLY A 50 -13.47 -2.26 6.18
N ASN A 51 -14.03 -1.56 7.17
CA ASN A 51 -14.73 -0.28 6.94
C ASN A 51 -13.80 0.81 6.36
N LEU A 52 -12.54 0.83 6.75
CA LEU A 52 -11.55 1.77 6.23
C LEU A 52 -11.20 1.47 4.76
N THR A 53 -11.07 0.20 4.42
CA THR A 53 -10.85 -0.25 3.04
C THR A 53 -12.04 0.12 2.16
N ASP A 54 -13.27 -0.16 2.58
CA ASP A 54 -14.49 0.18 1.81
C ASP A 54 -14.62 1.69 1.59
N LYS A 55 -14.37 2.49 2.63
CA LYS A 55 -14.32 3.96 2.49
C LYS A 55 -13.22 4.43 1.55
N GLY A 56 -12.08 3.73 1.55
CA GLY A 56 -10.96 4.01 0.66
C GLY A 56 -11.29 3.70 -0.79
N THR A 57 -11.98 2.59 -1.06
CA THR A 57 -12.44 2.23 -2.41
C THR A 57 -13.47 3.22 -2.92
N ASP A 58 -14.44 3.61 -2.09
CA ASP A 58 -15.46 4.61 -2.44
C ASP A 58 -14.82 5.98 -2.75
N ALA A 59 -13.85 6.41 -1.93
CA ALA A 59 -13.13 7.66 -2.15
C ALA A 59 -12.29 7.63 -3.44
N ALA A 60 -11.61 6.52 -3.73
CA ALA A 60 -10.83 6.34 -4.95
C ALA A 60 -11.72 6.35 -6.20
N CYS A 61 -12.88 5.70 -6.11
CA CYS A 61 -13.92 5.69 -7.11
C CYS A 61 -14.46 7.11 -7.41
N ALA A 62 -14.84 7.86 -6.37
CA ALA A 62 -15.30 9.23 -6.50
C ALA A 62 -14.24 10.16 -7.12
N ALA A 63 -12.99 10.08 -6.64
CA ALA A 63 -11.88 10.86 -7.18
C ALA A 63 -11.61 10.55 -8.65
N SER A 64 -11.68 9.26 -9.04
CA SER A 64 -11.48 8.84 -10.43
C SER A 64 -12.61 9.32 -11.34
N LEU A 65 -13.85 9.31 -10.84
CA LEU A 65 -15.02 9.84 -11.55
C LEU A 65 -14.88 11.36 -11.80
N ASP A 66 -14.46 12.13 -10.80
CA ASP A 66 -14.25 13.57 -10.95
C ASP A 66 -13.08 13.88 -11.89
N ALA A 67 -11.98 13.13 -11.78
CA ALA A 67 -10.85 13.24 -12.69
C ALA A 67 -11.25 12.95 -14.14
N ALA A 68 -12.03 11.90 -14.39
CA ALA A 68 -12.51 11.55 -15.72
C ALA A 68 -13.44 12.61 -16.29
N LYS A 69 -14.39 13.15 -15.49
CA LYS A 69 -15.24 14.26 -15.91
C LYS A 69 -14.43 15.49 -16.32
N SER A 70 -13.46 15.89 -15.48
CA SER A 70 -12.57 17.01 -15.80
C SER A 70 -11.78 16.77 -17.09
N ALA A 71 -11.23 15.55 -17.24
CA ALA A 71 -10.48 15.15 -18.42
C ALA A 71 -11.29 15.25 -19.71
N THR A 72 -12.61 14.97 -19.68
CA THR A 72 -13.44 15.11 -20.90
C THR A 72 -13.54 16.56 -21.37
N VAL A 73 -13.58 17.53 -20.45
CA VAL A 73 -13.62 18.96 -20.79
C VAL A 73 -12.28 19.42 -21.33
N VAL A 74 -11.18 18.96 -20.72
CA VAL A 74 -9.83 19.22 -21.21
C VAL A 74 -9.63 18.62 -22.61
N TYR A 75 -10.08 17.38 -22.82
CA TYR A 75 -10.03 16.71 -24.11
C TYR A 75 -10.82 17.49 -25.16
N TYR A 76 -12.05 17.92 -24.85
CA TYR A 76 -12.89 18.70 -25.75
C TYR A 76 -12.19 19.99 -26.23
N GLY A 77 -11.59 20.75 -25.30
CA GLY A 77 -10.89 21.99 -25.62
C GLY A 77 -9.60 21.80 -26.43
N SER A 78 -8.99 20.62 -26.38
CA SER A 78 -7.72 20.30 -27.05
C SER A 78 -7.88 19.46 -28.31
N ASN A 79 -9.02 18.79 -28.50
CA ASN A 79 -9.28 17.86 -29.59
C ASN A 79 -10.47 18.34 -30.43
N SER A 80 -10.32 19.52 -31.03
CA SER A 80 -11.24 20.05 -32.05
C SER A 80 -12.72 20.10 -31.65
N ASN A 81 -13.02 20.37 -30.37
CA ASN A 81 -14.40 20.41 -29.86
C ASN A 81 -15.15 19.09 -30.04
N ALA A 82 -14.44 17.96 -29.97
CA ALA A 82 -15.02 16.63 -29.98
C ALA A 82 -14.97 16.02 -28.58
N TRP A 83 -16.08 15.46 -28.12
CA TRP A 83 -16.08 14.67 -26.89
C TRP A 83 -15.36 13.33 -27.11
N PRO A 84 -14.63 12.83 -26.11
CA PRO A 84 -13.94 11.56 -26.24
C PRO A 84 -14.95 10.42 -26.32
N ALA A 85 -14.70 9.46 -27.20
CA ALA A 85 -15.51 8.24 -27.31
C ALA A 85 -15.09 7.17 -26.29
N THR A 86 -13.85 7.23 -25.79
CA THR A 86 -13.28 6.27 -24.83
C THR A 86 -12.34 6.97 -23.85
N MET A 87 -12.08 6.35 -22.71
CA MET A 87 -11.04 6.81 -21.78
C MET A 87 -9.65 6.67 -22.37
N THR A 88 -9.41 5.66 -23.21
CA THR A 88 -8.14 5.51 -23.93
C THR A 88 -7.85 6.72 -24.81
N ALA A 89 -8.85 7.29 -25.48
CA ALA A 89 -8.65 8.50 -26.27
C ALA A 89 -8.16 9.68 -25.41
N MET A 90 -8.64 9.79 -24.17
CA MET A 90 -8.20 10.83 -23.23
C MET A 90 -6.78 10.61 -22.72
N THR A 91 -6.31 9.36 -22.65
CA THR A 91 -4.95 9.05 -22.16
C THR A 91 -3.90 9.13 -23.25
N THR A 92 -4.30 8.93 -24.50
CA THR A 92 -3.41 8.98 -25.67
C THR A 92 -3.47 10.30 -26.44
N SER A 93 -4.34 11.24 -26.06
CA SER A 93 -4.39 12.56 -26.69
C SER A 93 -3.09 13.34 -26.47
N THR A 94 -2.85 14.38 -27.27
CA THR A 94 -1.67 15.25 -27.14
C THR A 94 -2.10 16.71 -26.98
N PRO A 95 -1.97 17.30 -25.77
CA PRO A 95 -1.53 16.69 -24.51
C PRO A 95 -2.53 15.64 -23.99
N ALA A 96 -2.05 14.71 -23.15
CA ALA A 96 -2.91 13.71 -22.51
C ALA A 96 -3.87 14.43 -21.54
N ALA A 97 -5.17 14.21 -21.72
CA ALA A 97 -6.20 14.82 -20.87
C ALA A 97 -6.43 14.02 -19.57
N LEU A 98 -6.12 12.72 -19.58
CA LEU A 98 -6.26 11.83 -18.43
C LEU A 98 -4.98 11.01 -18.22
N THR A 99 -4.52 10.94 -16.97
CA THR A 99 -3.45 10.03 -16.56
C THR A 99 -4.01 9.04 -15.55
N LEU A 100 -3.80 7.74 -15.79
CA LEU A 100 -4.25 6.71 -14.86
C LEU A 100 -3.25 6.55 -13.71
N PRO A 101 -3.72 6.46 -12.45
CA PRO A 101 -2.86 6.11 -11.34
C PRO A 101 -2.42 4.64 -11.45
N THR A 102 -1.35 4.30 -10.73
CA THR A 102 -0.82 2.93 -10.70
C THR A 102 -1.86 1.93 -10.24
N GLY A 103 -1.92 0.78 -10.92
CA GLY A 103 -2.89 -0.28 -10.61
C GLY A 103 -4.29 -0.05 -11.18
N VAL A 104 -4.56 1.07 -11.85
CA VAL A 104 -5.76 1.25 -12.66
C VAL A 104 -5.47 0.82 -14.09
N THR A 105 -6.35 -0.01 -14.64
CA THR A 105 -6.25 -0.52 -16.01
C THR A 105 -7.51 -0.20 -16.80
N LEU A 106 -7.38 -0.02 -18.11
CA LEU A 106 -8.52 0.08 -19.02
C LEU A 106 -8.79 -1.28 -19.63
N ASP A 107 -10.07 -1.61 -19.83
CA ASP A 107 -10.44 -2.78 -20.63
C ASP A 107 -10.09 -2.57 -22.11
N VAL A 108 -10.31 -3.61 -22.92
CA VAL A 108 -10.03 -3.59 -24.35
C VAL A 108 -10.90 -2.59 -25.15
N THR A 109 -12.07 -2.22 -24.63
CA THR A 109 -12.95 -1.23 -25.25
C THR A 109 -12.55 0.20 -24.87
N GLY A 110 -11.75 0.38 -23.82
CA GLY A 110 -11.39 1.68 -23.26
C GLY A 110 -12.56 2.37 -22.57
N LEU A 111 -13.66 1.67 -22.29
CA LEU A 111 -14.87 2.21 -21.64
C LEU A 111 -14.96 1.84 -20.16
N ILE A 112 -14.16 0.90 -19.69
CA ILE A 112 -14.13 0.48 -18.29
C ILE A 112 -12.72 0.67 -17.76
N ALA A 113 -12.59 1.43 -16.67
CA ALA A 113 -11.38 1.53 -15.89
C ALA A 113 -11.56 0.75 -14.59
N THR A 114 -10.62 -0.13 -14.25
CA THR A 114 -10.70 -0.97 -13.05
C THR A 114 -9.53 -0.65 -12.12
N GLY A 115 -9.86 -0.28 -10.89
CA GLY A 115 -8.91 -0.14 -9.78
C GLY A 115 -9.13 -1.21 -8.71
N GLN A 116 -8.49 -1.06 -7.57
CA GLN A 116 -8.66 -1.98 -6.45
C GLN A 116 -10.04 -1.81 -5.83
N GLY A 117 -10.94 -2.78 -6.04
CA GLY A 117 -12.27 -2.81 -5.43
C GLY A 117 -13.29 -1.82 -6.02
N TRP A 118 -12.99 -1.20 -7.17
CA TRP A 118 -13.92 -0.32 -7.87
C TRP A 118 -13.70 -0.35 -9.39
N THR A 119 -14.75 0.02 -10.11
CA THR A 119 -14.83 0.11 -11.56
C THR A 119 -15.47 1.44 -11.96
N LEU A 120 -14.91 2.09 -12.96
CA LEU A 120 -15.45 3.30 -13.57
C LEU A 120 -15.86 2.97 -14.99
N THR A 121 -17.15 3.09 -15.28
CA THR A 121 -17.73 2.87 -16.61
C THR A 121 -18.03 4.21 -17.27
N MET A 122 -17.46 4.42 -18.44
CA MET A 122 -17.76 5.54 -19.34
C MET A 122 -18.85 5.11 -20.32
N THR A 123 -19.94 5.87 -20.37
CA THR A 123 -20.96 5.73 -21.42
C THR A 123 -20.78 6.85 -22.42
N PRO A 124 -20.26 6.58 -23.63
CA PRO A 124 -20.14 7.60 -24.66
C PRO A 124 -21.54 8.04 -25.11
N SER A 125 -21.68 9.32 -25.44
CA SER A 125 -22.93 9.86 -25.98
C SER A 125 -22.83 10.02 -27.49
N ALA A 126 -23.79 9.48 -28.23
CA ALA A 126 -23.95 9.78 -29.64
C ALA A 126 -24.59 11.18 -29.78
N GLY A 127 -24.01 12.04 -30.63
CA GLY A 127 -24.62 13.34 -30.98
C GLY A 127 -23.98 14.58 -30.35
N GLY A 128 -22.71 14.52 -29.93
CA GLY A 128 -21.97 15.72 -29.51
C GLY A 128 -22.25 16.18 -28.06
N ASN A 129 -22.85 15.32 -27.25
CA ASN A 129 -23.00 15.56 -25.81
C ASN A 129 -21.82 14.97 -25.02
N GLN A 130 -21.58 15.50 -23.82
CA GLN A 130 -20.55 15.00 -22.93
C GLN A 130 -20.87 13.54 -22.50
N PRO A 131 -19.86 12.65 -22.44
CA PRO A 131 -20.05 11.30 -21.92
C PRO A 131 -20.42 11.32 -20.43
N THR A 132 -21.14 10.29 -19.99
CA THR A 132 -21.49 10.10 -18.58
C THR A 132 -20.60 9.02 -17.94
N PHE A 133 -20.37 9.16 -16.64
CA PHE A 133 -19.56 8.22 -15.87
C PHE A 133 -20.38 7.65 -14.71
N ALA A 134 -20.25 6.34 -14.53
CA ALA A 134 -20.79 5.63 -13.37
C ALA A 134 -19.65 4.88 -12.71
N CYS A 135 -19.65 4.81 -11.38
CA CYS A 135 -18.65 4.09 -10.63
C CYS A 135 -19.34 3.07 -9.71
N SER A 136 -18.77 1.86 -9.64
CA SER A 136 -19.33 0.69 -8.94
C SER A 136 -18.25 -0.24 -8.42
#